data_AF-A0A3N5Z5B4-F1
#
_entry.id   AF-A0A3N5Z5B4-F1
#
_cell.length_a   1.000
_cell.length_b   1.000
_cell.length_c   1.000
_cell.angle_alpha   90.00
_cell.angle_beta   90.00
_cell.angle_gamma   90.00
#
_symmetry.space_group_name_H-M   'P 1'
#
loop_
_entity.id
_entity.type
_entity.pdbx_description
1 polymer ?
#
loop_
_entity_poly.entity_id
_entity_poly.type
_entity_poly.pdbx_seq_one_letter_code
_entity_poly.pdbx_strand_id
1 'polypeptide(L)'
;MSTMHGCPPEEIEGIAGYLLRGRGLHTVVKLNPTLLGREAILEILHHQLAFSEIEIPSAVFEHDLSYEAAVRLTSSLKQAAARAGLTFGVKLSNTLAMRNHAGRLPGDEMYMSGRALYPVTMALFDRLARQFGGDLHVSFSAGVDALNVATVLSCGAIPVTGCTDLLKPGGYARLKQWLENLQAAMRERNAATLGEFSADRLANIRAAAAEALDEPRYKKDAFRHGLPKVKSRLEAWDCVVAPCVEACAVEQDIPEYAWLVADGRYDEALQAILARNPLPGVTGHVCTRLCETRCTRNDYEASVGIRALKRVADAMGRADYRPAQRPPTGHRVAIVGSGPSGLAAAAFMALNGVHATVFEAKDQPGGMMRLVPPFRLAQEIIDRDVARIVALGVDIRLNTRVAAPPEELLAQGFDAVYLASGFQRDAPLRIPGADGPGVIPALQLLDRARRGERPDLGQTAAVLGGGDTAMDAVRTAQRLTGHPAYLLYRRTRHEMPADGEEVQAALEEGTLLEELVAPLEILRVNGKVHGIRCARNTLGGPGADGRRLPIAVPGSDFVIRCDSVIVA
;
A
#
# COMPACT_ATOMS: atom_id res chain seq x y z
N MET A 1 -1.49 -36.03 16.85
CA MET A 1 -0.11 -36.37 16.44
C MET A 1 0.27 -35.55 15.22
N SER A 2 1.48 -34.97 15.18
CA SER A 2 2.06 -34.61 13.88
C SER A 2 2.40 -35.90 13.17
N THR A 3 2.10 -36.02 11.87
CA THR A 3 2.83 -36.98 11.04
C THR A 3 4.31 -36.64 11.21
N MET A 4 5.10 -37.62 11.62
CA MET A 4 6.55 -37.49 11.61
C MET A 4 6.95 -37.40 10.15
N HIS A 5 7.65 -36.34 9.75
CA HIS A 5 8.09 -36.17 8.36
C HIS A 5 8.84 -37.44 7.93
N GLY A 6 8.45 -38.02 6.79
CA GLY A 6 9.04 -39.27 6.27
C GLY A 6 8.56 -40.57 6.93
N CYS A 7 7.53 -40.54 7.79
CA CYS A 7 6.95 -41.77 8.36
C CYS A 7 6.03 -42.47 7.33
N PRO A 8 6.26 -43.76 7.02
CA PRO A 8 5.44 -44.51 6.07
C PRO A 8 3.95 -44.54 6.47
N PRO A 9 3.03 -44.62 5.49
CA PRO A 9 1.58 -44.64 5.76
C PRO A 9 1.15 -45.76 6.72
N GLU A 10 1.77 -46.94 6.58
CA GLU A 10 1.50 -48.13 7.39
C GLU A 10 1.88 -47.93 8.85
N GLU A 11 2.98 -47.23 9.13
CA GLU A 11 3.40 -46.88 10.49
C GLU A 11 2.46 -45.84 11.10
N ILE A 12 2.03 -44.84 10.32
CA ILE A 12 1.05 -43.84 10.78
C ILE A 12 -0.24 -44.54 11.20
N GLU A 13 -0.74 -45.46 10.37
CA GLU A 13 -1.95 -46.24 10.68
C GLU A 13 -1.74 -47.17 11.89
N GLY A 14 -0.58 -47.81 12.01
CA GLY A 14 -0.21 -48.63 13.15
C GLY A 14 -0.20 -47.85 14.47
N ILE A 15 0.47 -46.69 14.50
CA ILE A 15 0.55 -45.85 15.69
C ILE A 15 -0.83 -45.28 16.05
N ALA A 16 -1.55 -44.71 15.08
CA ALA A 16 -2.89 -44.18 15.33
C ALA A 16 -3.88 -45.28 15.76
N GLY A 17 -3.78 -46.46 15.16
CA GLY A 17 -4.55 -47.64 15.54
C GLY A 17 -4.25 -48.10 16.96
N TYR A 18 -2.99 -48.06 17.40
CA TYR A 18 -2.58 -48.36 18.77
C TYR A 18 -3.12 -47.34 19.77
N LEU A 19 -3.08 -46.04 19.43
CA LEU A 19 -3.65 -44.99 20.29
C LEU A 19 -5.16 -45.15 20.48
N LEU A 20 -5.89 -45.47 19.40
CA LEU A 20 -7.32 -45.71 19.44
C LEU A 20 -7.66 -46.99 20.20
N ARG A 21 -7.15 -48.14 19.74
CA ARG A 21 -7.55 -49.47 20.24
C ARG A 21 -6.81 -49.90 21.50
N GLY A 22 -5.52 -49.59 21.60
CA GLY A 22 -4.67 -50.01 22.70
C GLY A 22 -4.64 -49.04 23.89
N ARG A 23 -4.89 -47.75 23.66
CA ARG A 23 -4.85 -46.71 24.70
C ARG A 23 -6.19 -46.02 24.97
N GLY A 24 -7.20 -46.21 24.12
CA GLY A 24 -8.52 -45.62 24.33
C GLY A 24 -8.55 -44.09 24.11
N LEU A 25 -7.69 -43.54 23.25
CA LEU A 25 -7.53 -42.10 23.08
C LEU A 25 -8.13 -41.60 21.76
N HIS A 26 -8.89 -40.49 21.81
CA HIS A 26 -9.23 -39.72 20.61
C HIS A 26 -7.95 -39.33 19.87
N THR A 27 -7.93 -39.49 18.55
CA THR A 27 -6.70 -39.36 17.77
C THR A 27 -6.91 -38.44 16.58
N VAL A 28 -6.01 -37.46 16.43
CA VAL A 28 -5.97 -36.56 15.27
C VAL A 28 -4.64 -36.74 14.54
N VAL A 29 -4.68 -36.97 13.23
CA VAL A 29 -3.49 -37.13 12.37
C VAL A 29 -3.32 -35.91 11.49
N LYS A 30 -2.12 -35.31 11.48
CA LYS A 30 -1.81 -34.19 10.61
C LYS A 30 -1.75 -34.63 9.15
N LEU A 31 -2.37 -33.87 8.26
CA LEU A 31 -2.26 -34.03 6.82
C LEU A 31 -1.58 -32.81 6.19
N ASN A 32 -0.63 -33.05 5.29
CA ASN A 32 0.15 -31.99 4.64
C ASN A 32 -0.60 -31.40 3.43
N PRO A 33 -0.32 -30.13 3.06
CA PRO A 33 -0.95 -29.48 1.89
C PRO A 33 -0.67 -30.18 0.57
N THR A 34 0.44 -30.91 0.49
CA THR A 34 0.91 -31.70 -0.67
C THR A 34 -0.14 -32.66 -1.22
N LEU A 35 -1.09 -33.10 -0.39
CA LEU A 35 -2.25 -33.91 -0.80
C LEU A 35 -3.11 -33.24 -1.88
N LEU A 36 -3.05 -31.92 -2.04
CA LEU A 36 -3.74 -31.21 -3.11
C LEU A 36 -3.11 -31.52 -4.49
N GLY A 37 -1.83 -31.89 -4.51
CA GLY A 37 -1.04 -32.15 -5.72
C GLY A 37 -0.21 -30.95 -6.16
N ARG A 38 0.94 -31.21 -6.79
CA ARG A 38 1.89 -30.17 -7.19
C ARG A 38 1.29 -29.13 -8.12
N GLU A 39 0.62 -29.57 -9.19
CA GLU A 39 0.02 -28.70 -10.20
C GLU A 39 -0.99 -27.74 -9.58
N ALA A 40 -1.91 -28.26 -8.77
CA ALA A 40 -2.93 -27.44 -8.11
C ALA A 40 -2.35 -26.42 -7.11
N ILE A 41 -1.31 -26.80 -6.36
CA ILE A 41 -0.64 -25.86 -5.44
C ILE A 41 0.06 -24.75 -6.22
N LEU A 42 0.80 -25.09 -7.28
CA LEU A 42 1.50 -24.10 -8.10
C LEU A 42 0.50 -23.20 -8.84
N GLU A 43 -0.62 -23.73 -9.31
CA GLU A 43 -1.70 -22.95 -9.91
C GLU A 43 -2.23 -21.88 -8.92
N ILE A 44 -2.56 -22.31 -7.70
CA ILE A 44 -3.02 -21.39 -6.65
C ILE A 44 -1.94 -20.35 -6.35
N LEU A 45 -0.71 -20.77 -6.07
CA LEU A 45 0.33 -19.85 -5.62
C LEU A 45 0.79 -18.90 -6.73
N HIS A 46 1.12 -19.41 -7.92
CA HIS A 46 1.76 -18.62 -8.98
C HIS A 46 0.75 -17.83 -9.81
N HIS A 47 -0.40 -18.42 -10.12
CA HIS A 47 -1.36 -17.82 -11.06
C HIS A 47 -2.50 -17.09 -10.35
N GLN A 48 -3.06 -17.66 -9.28
CA GLN A 48 -4.21 -17.04 -8.58
C GLN A 48 -3.78 -16.04 -7.51
N LEU A 49 -2.72 -16.36 -6.76
CA LEU A 49 -2.21 -15.53 -5.67
C LEU A 49 -0.97 -14.69 -6.01
N ALA A 50 -0.40 -14.86 -7.21
CA ALA A 50 0.76 -14.12 -7.73
C ALA A 50 2.09 -14.30 -6.96
N PHE A 51 2.25 -15.35 -6.15
CA PHE A 51 3.51 -15.73 -5.51
C PHE A 51 4.45 -16.51 -6.44
N SER A 52 4.78 -15.92 -7.60
CA SER A 52 5.59 -16.57 -8.65
C SER A 52 7.03 -16.92 -8.24
N GLU A 53 7.53 -16.35 -7.15
CA GLU A 53 8.85 -16.64 -6.59
C GLU A 53 8.91 -17.89 -5.70
N ILE A 54 7.76 -18.46 -5.32
CA ILE A 54 7.74 -19.61 -4.40
C ILE A 54 8.09 -20.88 -5.18
N GLU A 55 9.22 -21.50 -4.84
CA GLU A 55 9.63 -22.79 -5.40
C GLU A 55 9.42 -23.91 -4.37
N ILE A 56 8.72 -24.98 -4.78
CA ILE A 56 8.51 -26.17 -3.94
C ILE A 56 9.30 -27.35 -4.55
N PRO A 57 10.30 -27.91 -3.83
CA PRO A 57 11.07 -29.06 -4.33
C PRO A 57 10.20 -30.30 -4.58
N SER A 58 10.48 -31.06 -5.65
CA SER A 58 9.74 -32.29 -5.97
C SER A 58 9.77 -33.33 -4.82
N ALA A 59 10.90 -33.43 -4.10
CA ALA A 59 11.08 -34.32 -2.97
C ALA A 59 10.01 -34.12 -1.87
N VAL A 60 9.48 -32.90 -1.70
CA VAL A 60 8.42 -32.61 -0.73
C VAL A 60 7.14 -33.39 -1.05
N PHE A 61 6.86 -33.65 -2.33
CA PHE A 61 5.70 -34.43 -2.77
C PHE A 61 5.97 -35.94 -2.78
N GLU A 62 7.22 -36.36 -2.98
CA GLU A 62 7.62 -37.77 -3.05
C GLU A 62 7.68 -38.43 -1.67
N HIS A 63 8.07 -37.69 -0.64
CA HIS A 63 8.15 -38.19 0.73
C HIS A 63 6.84 -38.12 1.51
N ASP A 64 5.87 -37.34 1.03
CA ASP A 64 4.59 -37.16 1.68
C ASP A 64 3.57 -38.24 1.29
N LEU A 65 2.58 -38.42 2.17
CA LEU A 65 1.45 -39.31 1.96
C LEU A 65 0.72 -38.95 0.65
N SER A 66 0.45 -39.95 -0.20
CA SER A 66 -0.37 -39.71 -1.40
C SER A 66 -1.84 -39.48 -1.03
N TYR A 67 -2.58 -38.76 -1.88
CA TYR A 67 -4.00 -38.48 -1.64
C TYR A 67 -4.83 -39.75 -1.41
N GLU A 68 -4.64 -40.77 -2.25
CA GLU A 68 -5.37 -42.03 -2.12
C GLU A 68 -5.02 -42.78 -0.84
N ALA A 69 -3.74 -42.79 -0.45
CA ALA A 69 -3.31 -43.41 0.80
C ALA A 69 -3.89 -42.66 2.02
N ALA A 70 -3.95 -41.33 1.97
CA ALA A 70 -4.59 -40.51 3.00
C ALA A 70 -6.08 -40.81 3.15
N VAL A 71 -6.79 -40.99 2.03
CA VAL A 71 -8.23 -41.34 2.04
C VAL A 71 -8.45 -42.73 2.64
N ARG A 72 -7.64 -43.73 2.25
CA ARG A 72 -7.72 -45.09 2.81
C ARG A 72 -7.44 -45.11 4.31
N LEU A 73 -6.33 -44.51 4.73
CA LEU A 73 -5.92 -44.41 6.13
C LEU A 73 -6.98 -43.71 6.98
N THR A 74 -7.50 -42.57 6.50
CA THR A 74 -8.55 -41.82 7.19
C THR A 74 -9.82 -42.67 7.35
N SER A 75 -10.24 -43.38 6.29
CA SER A 75 -11.42 -44.25 6.33
C SER A 75 -11.25 -45.39 7.34
N SER A 76 -10.09 -46.05 7.33
CA SER A 76 -9.77 -47.15 8.25
C SER A 76 -9.77 -46.70 9.71
N LEU A 77 -9.10 -45.58 10.01
CA LEU A 77 -8.98 -45.07 11.37
C LEU A 77 -10.31 -44.50 11.89
N LYS A 78 -11.15 -43.89 11.03
CA LYS A 78 -12.52 -43.52 11.38
C LYS A 78 -13.34 -44.72 11.83
N GLN A 79 -13.30 -45.82 11.07
CA GLN A 79 -14.01 -47.05 11.44
C GLN A 79 -13.47 -47.67 12.73
N ALA A 80 -12.14 -47.65 12.92
CA ALA A 80 -11.51 -48.12 14.15
C ALA A 80 -11.93 -47.30 15.37
N ALA A 81 -11.99 -45.97 15.23
CA ALA A 81 -12.43 -45.07 16.28
C ALA A 81 -13.92 -45.28 16.62
N ALA A 82 -14.78 -45.38 15.60
CA ALA A 82 -16.21 -45.65 15.79
C ALA A 82 -16.47 -46.95 16.55
N ARG A 83 -15.75 -48.03 16.22
CA ARG A 83 -15.83 -49.32 16.95
C ARG A 83 -15.38 -49.22 18.41
N ALA A 84 -14.50 -48.29 18.74
CA ALA A 84 -14.00 -48.05 20.09
C ALA A 84 -14.81 -46.98 20.85
N GLY A 85 -15.86 -46.40 20.26
CA GLY A 85 -16.57 -45.27 20.85
C GLY A 85 -15.74 -43.98 20.95
N LEU A 86 -14.70 -43.85 20.11
CA LEU A 86 -13.76 -42.74 20.08
C LEU A 86 -13.92 -41.89 18.82
N THR A 87 -13.24 -40.74 18.82
CA THR A 87 -13.21 -39.81 17.69
C THR A 87 -11.87 -39.88 16.98
N PHE A 88 -11.93 -39.98 15.65
CA PHE A 88 -10.78 -39.75 14.77
C PHE A 88 -10.97 -38.47 13.99
N GLY A 89 -9.90 -37.70 13.83
CA GLY A 89 -9.90 -36.49 13.00
C GLY A 89 -8.59 -36.28 12.27
N VAL A 90 -8.58 -35.25 11.44
CA VAL A 90 -7.40 -34.81 10.69
C VAL A 90 -7.04 -33.37 11.06
N LYS A 91 -5.75 -33.04 11.07
CA LYS A 91 -5.28 -31.67 11.22
C LYS A 91 -4.81 -31.13 9.87
N LEU A 92 -5.54 -30.16 9.32
CA LEU A 92 -5.22 -29.45 8.08
C LEU A 92 -4.39 -28.19 8.38
N SER A 93 -3.50 -27.91 7.44
CA SER A 93 -2.05 -27.88 7.67
C SER A 93 -1.50 -26.77 8.58
N ASN A 94 -0.21 -26.85 8.94
CA ASN A 94 0.53 -25.79 9.65
C ASN A 94 1.55 -25.07 8.76
N THR A 95 2.19 -25.80 7.85
CA THR A 95 3.33 -25.36 7.05
C THR A 95 3.40 -26.11 5.72
N LEU A 96 3.99 -25.48 4.70
CA LEU A 96 4.41 -26.11 3.44
C LEU A 96 5.91 -25.86 3.23
N ALA A 97 6.69 -26.92 3.06
CA ALA A 97 8.11 -26.80 2.75
C ALA A 97 8.33 -26.17 1.35
N MET A 98 9.32 -25.29 1.24
CA MET A 98 9.70 -24.59 0.02
C MET A 98 11.20 -24.29 0.02
N ARG A 99 11.78 -24.01 -1.16
CA ARG A 99 13.19 -23.62 -1.29
C ARG A 99 13.43 -22.26 -0.63
N ASN A 100 14.49 -22.17 0.16
CA ASN A 100 15.00 -20.90 0.70
C ASN A 100 15.83 -20.13 -0.35
N HIS A 101 15.19 -19.73 -1.45
CA HIS A 101 15.85 -19.03 -2.56
C HIS A 101 16.38 -17.64 -2.17
N ALA A 102 15.80 -17.02 -1.14
CA ALA A 102 16.14 -15.66 -0.70
C ALA A 102 17.21 -15.60 0.40
N GLY A 103 17.73 -16.75 0.86
CA GLY A 103 18.76 -16.82 1.91
C GLY A 103 18.36 -16.12 3.21
N ARG A 104 17.06 -16.10 3.53
CA ARG A 104 16.53 -15.36 4.70
C ARG A 104 16.79 -16.08 6.01
N LEU A 105 16.88 -17.40 5.97
CA LEU A 105 17.22 -18.30 7.06
C LEU A 105 18.44 -19.15 6.67
N PRO A 106 19.13 -19.80 7.62
CA PRO A 106 20.14 -20.81 7.30
C PRO A 106 19.54 -22.03 6.59
N GLY A 107 20.30 -22.66 5.68
CA GLY A 107 19.90 -23.88 4.97
C GLY A 107 19.14 -23.65 3.65
N ASP A 108 18.81 -24.73 2.94
CA ASP A 108 18.19 -24.67 1.61
C ASP A 108 16.65 -24.76 1.63
N GLU A 109 16.06 -25.02 2.80
CA GLU A 109 14.62 -25.20 2.99
C GLU A 109 14.07 -24.15 3.96
N MET A 110 12.85 -23.68 3.67
CA MET A 110 12.05 -22.87 4.59
C MET A 110 10.58 -23.30 4.53
N TYR A 111 9.80 -22.93 5.55
CA TYR A 111 8.41 -23.35 5.68
C TYR A 111 7.46 -22.16 5.47
N MET A 112 6.69 -22.21 4.39
CA MET A 112 5.58 -21.29 4.16
C MET A 112 4.48 -21.54 5.19
N SER A 113 3.95 -20.48 5.79
CA SER A 113 2.84 -20.55 6.73
C SER A 113 1.97 -19.29 6.62
N GLY A 114 0.88 -19.27 7.38
CA GLY A 114 0.03 -18.10 7.51
C GLY A 114 -0.82 -17.82 6.27
N ARG A 115 -0.92 -16.54 5.89
CA ARG A 115 -1.83 -16.00 4.88
C ARG A 115 -1.75 -16.72 3.53
N ALA A 116 -0.55 -16.95 3.01
CA ALA A 116 -0.35 -17.64 1.73
C ALA A 116 -0.75 -19.12 1.76
N LEU A 117 -0.76 -19.74 2.96
CA LEU A 117 -1.12 -21.14 3.14
C LEU A 117 -2.64 -21.36 3.30
N TYR A 118 -3.39 -20.31 3.65
CA TYR A 118 -4.84 -20.38 3.87
C TYR A 118 -5.59 -20.86 2.62
N PRO A 119 -5.43 -20.26 1.42
CA PRO A 119 -6.20 -20.69 0.24
C PRO A 119 -5.86 -22.12 -0.20
N VAL A 120 -4.57 -22.50 -0.14
CA VAL A 120 -4.13 -23.88 -0.42
C VAL A 120 -4.79 -24.88 0.54
N THR A 121 -4.85 -24.54 1.83
CA THR A 121 -5.44 -25.44 2.84
C THR A 121 -6.96 -25.49 2.75
N MET A 122 -7.62 -24.39 2.39
CA MET A 122 -9.07 -24.37 2.13
C MET A 122 -9.44 -25.21 0.90
N ALA A 123 -8.66 -25.15 -0.17
CA ALA A 123 -8.85 -26.01 -1.34
C ALA A 123 -8.69 -27.51 -1.00
N LEU A 124 -7.69 -27.84 -0.16
CA LEU A 124 -7.55 -29.21 0.35
C LEU A 124 -8.72 -29.62 1.26
N PHE A 125 -9.21 -28.71 2.10
CA PHE A 125 -10.35 -28.97 2.97
C PHE A 125 -11.60 -29.26 2.15
N ASP A 126 -11.89 -28.49 1.12
CA ASP A 126 -13.00 -28.75 0.18
C ASP A 126 -12.86 -30.10 -0.52
N ARG A 127 -11.68 -30.44 -1.03
CA ARG A 127 -11.42 -31.74 -1.65
C ARG A 127 -11.72 -32.91 -0.70
N LEU A 128 -11.22 -32.85 0.54
CA LEU A 128 -11.46 -33.88 1.56
C LEU A 128 -12.93 -33.90 2.02
N ALA A 129 -13.55 -32.74 2.19
CA ALA A 129 -14.94 -32.64 2.61
C ALA A 129 -15.89 -33.29 1.59
N ARG A 130 -15.64 -33.10 0.29
CA ARG A 130 -16.38 -33.81 -0.77
C ARG A 130 -16.15 -35.32 -0.72
N GLN A 131 -14.91 -35.75 -0.48
CA GLN A 131 -14.56 -37.17 -0.39
C GLN A 131 -15.27 -37.90 0.76
N PHE A 132 -15.46 -37.24 1.90
CA PHE A 132 -16.08 -37.80 3.09
C PHE A 132 -17.53 -37.34 3.31
N GLY A 133 -18.16 -36.65 2.35
CA GLY A 133 -19.53 -36.15 2.48
C GLY A 133 -19.73 -35.21 3.68
N GLY A 134 -18.69 -34.50 4.10
CA GLY A 134 -18.71 -33.61 5.26
C GLY A 134 -18.56 -34.31 6.62
N ASP A 135 -18.55 -35.64 6.65
CA ASP A 135 -18.28 -36.43 7.85
C ASP A 135 -16.76 -36.56 8.07
N LEU A 136 -16.13 -35.47 8.50
CA LEU A 136 -14.71 -35.46 8.84
C LEU A 136 -14.43 -34.44 9.94
N HIS A 137 -13.91 -34.91 11.08
CA HIS A 137 -13.45 -34.01 12.13
C HIS A 137 -12.14 -33.34 11.72
N VAL A 138 -12.16 -32.03 11.51
CA VAL A 138 -11.03 -31.26 11.04
C VAL A 138 -10.56 -30.28 12.10
N SER A 139 -9.29 -30.38 12.49
CA SER A 139 -8.56 -29.27 13.13
C SER A 139 -7.89 -28.43 12.03
N PHE A 140 -8.05 -27.11 12.05
CA PHE A 140 -7.53 -26.24 10.99
C PHE A 140 -6.42 -25.31 11.52
N SER A 141 -5.29 -25.25 10.83
CA SER A 141 -4.07 -24.61 11.34
C SER A 141 -3.30 -23.76 10.33
N ALA A 142 -3.96 -23.28 9.28
CA ALA A 142 -3.31 -22.58 8.17
C ALA A 142 -3.83 -21.15 8.00
N GLY A 143 -3.12 -20.16 8.51
CA GLY A 143 -3.46 -18.75 8.24
C GLY A 143 -4.77 -18.26 8.85
N VAL A 144 -5.22 -18.86 9.94
CA VAL A 144 -6.39 -18.36 10.68
C VAL A 144 -6.03 -17.08 11.41
N ASP A 145 -6.88 -16.07 11.25
CA ASP A 145 -6.81 -14.77 11.90
C ASP A 145 -8.20 -14.24 12.26
N ALA A 146 -8.24 -13.06 12.89
CA ALA A 146 -9.48 -12.45 13.34
C ALA A 146 -10.55 -12.29 12.24
N LEU A 147 -10.12 -12.19 10.98
CA LEU A 147 -10.98 -11.85 9.84
C LEU A 147 -11.54 -13.08 9.14
N ASN A 148 -10.94 -14.27 9.32
CA ASN A 148 -11.42 -15.51 8.71
C ASN A 148 -11.81 -16.61 9.72
N VAL A 149 -11.59 -16.41 11.03
CA VAL A 149 -11.92 -17.42 12.05
C VAL A 149 -13.39 -17.84 12.02
N ALA A 150 -14.32 -16.89 11.84
CA ALA A 150 -15.74 -17.19 11.76
C ALA A 150 -16.06 -18.06 10.53
N THR A 151 -15.43 -17.76 9.39
CA THR A 151 -15.56 -18.56 8.17
C THR A 151 -15.09 -20.00 8.40
N VAL A 152 -13.90 -20.19 8.97
CA VAL A 152 -13.33 -21.53 9.25
C VAL A 152 -14.19 -22.31 10.25
N LEU A 153 -14.72 -21.65 11.29
CA LEU A 153 -15.61 -22.30 12.26
C LEU A 153 -16.96 -22.67 11.63
N SER A 154 -17.52 -21.86 10.73
CA SER A 154 -18.76 -22.20 10.01
C SER A 154 -18.57 -23.38 9.04
N CYS A 155 -17.34 -23.65 8.62
CA CYS A 155 -16.95 -24.86 7.89
C CYS A 155 -16.93 -26.12 8.79
N GLY A 156 -17.16 -25.99 10.09
CA GLY A 156 -17.17 -27.10 11.04
C GLY A 156 -15.79 -27.56 11.52
N ALA A 157 -14.73 -26.78 11.24
CA ALA A 157 -13.39 -27.11 11.71
C ALA A 157 -13.24 -26.72 13.20
N ILE A 158 -12.98 -27.72 14.06
CA ILE A 158 -12.70 -27.54 15.48
C ILE A 158 -11.64 -28.57 15.95
N PRO A 159 -10.57 -28.14 16.65
CA PRO A 159 -10.20 -26.76 16.97
C PRO A 159 -9.50 -26.03 15.81
N VAL A 160 -9.50 -24.69 15.87
CA VAL A 160 -8.73 -23.79 14.99
C VAL A 160 -7.47 -23.28 15.68
N THR A 161 -6.37 -23.14 14.95
CA THR A 161 -5.08 -22.65 15.50
C THR A 161 -4.85 -21.19 15.14
N GLY A 162 -4.77 -20.31 16.14
CA GLY A 162 -4.58 -18.86 15.97
C GLY A 162 -3.14 -18.35 16.00
N CYS A 163 -2.12 -19.20 16.05
CA CYS A 163 -0.72 -18.78 16.19
C CYS A 163 -0.26 -17.81 15.09
N THR A 164 -0.80 -17.93 13.87
CA THR A 164 -0.48 -17.01 12.76
C THR A 164 -0.83 -15.57 13.11
N ASP A 165 -1.89 -15.36 13.86
CA ASP A 165 -2.35 -14.03 14.23
C ASP A 165 -1.77 -13.57 15.58
N LEU A 166 -1.73 -14.48 16.56
CA LEU A 166 -1.25 -14.18 17.92
C LEU A 166 0.22 -13.80 17.99
N LEU A 167 1.07 -14.41 17.15
CA LEU A 167 2.51 -14.16 17.14
C LEU A 167 2.92 -12.90 16.38
N LYS A 168 1.99 -12.24 15.68
CA LYS A 168 2.26 -11.00 14.96
C LYS A 168 2.01 -9.78 15.86
N PRO A 169 2.57 -8.59 15.55
CA PRO A 169 2.41 -7.39 16.37
C PRO A 169 0.94 -7.05 16.72
N GLY A 170 0.62 -6.98 18.01
CA GLY A 170 -0.75 -6.72 18.49
C GLY A 170 -1.68 -7.95 18.51
N GLY A 171 -1.18 -9.16 18.26
CA GLY A 171 -1.96 -10.40 18.18
C GLY A 171 -2.80 -10.72 19.41
N TYR A 172 -2.23 -10.58 20.61
CA TYR A 172 -2.98 -10.81 21.86
C TYR A 172 -4.17 -9.86 22.01
N ALA A 173 -4.01 -8.58 21.62
CA ALA A 173 -5.09 -7.60 21.68
C ALA A 173 -6.23 -7.92 20.69
N ARG A 174 -5.95 -8.63 19.60
CA ARG A 174 -6.97 -9.05 18.62
C ARG A 174 -7.84 -10.21 19.08
N LEU A 175 -7.54 -10.90 20.18
CA LEU A 175 -8.44 -11.96 20.70
C LEU A 175 -9.86 -11.45 20.96
N LYS A 176 -10.01 -10.18 21.37
CA LYS A 176 -11.32 -9.54 21.46
C LYS A 176 -12.02 -9.49 20.11
N GLN A 177 -11.31 -9.04 19.06
CA GLN A 177 -11.83 -8.97 17.69
C GLN A 177 -12.24 -10.35 17.15
N TRP A 178 -11.49 -11.42 17.46
CA TRP A 178 -11.87 -12.79 17.11
C TRP A 178 -13.26 -13.15 17.65
N LEU A 179 -13.49 -12.86 18.94
CA LEU A 179 -14.76 -13.16 19.60
C LEU A 179 -15.89 -12.29 19.08
N GLU A 180 -15.64 -10.99 18.84
CA GLU A 180 -16.63 -10.08 18.28
C GLU A 180 -17.07 -10.49 16.87
N ASN A 181 -16.11 -10.81 16.00
CA ASN A 181 -16.39 -11.26 14.64
C ASN A 181 -17.14 -12.59 14.62
N LEU A 182 -16.75 -13.54 15.47
CA LEU A 182 -17.47 -14.81 15.62
C LEU A 182 -18.89 -14.60 16.13
N GLN A 183 -19.08 -13.78 17.18
CA GLN A 183 -20.41 -13.50 17.72
C GLN A 183 -21.31 -12.80 16.70
N ALA A 184 -20.78 -11.83 15.94
CA ALA A 184 -21.52 -11.16 14.87
C ALA A 184 -21.97 -12.17 13.81
N ALA A 185 -21.04 -13.00 13.29
CA ALA A 185 -21.36 -14.00 12.27
C ALA A 185 -22.36 -15.06 12.76
N MET A 186 -22.24 -15.51 14.02
CA MET A 186 -23.20 -16.44 14.62
C MET A 186 -24.59 -15.83 14.77
N ARG A 187 -24.68 -14.55 15.17
CA ARG A 187 -25.95 -13.81 15.27
C ARG A 187 -26.62 -13.65 13.90
N GLU A 188 -25.86 -13.28 12.88
CA GLU A 188 -26.36 -13.16 11.50
C GLU A 188 -26.99 -14.46 10.99
N ARG A 189 -26.49 -15.62 11.44
CA ARG A 189 -27.01 -16.95 11.09
C ARG A 189 -27.98 -17.53 12.11
N ASN A 190 -28.40 -16.76 13.12
CA ASN A 190 -29.23 -17.23 14.23
C ASN A 190 -28.71 -18.51 14.92
N ALA A 191 -27.39 -18.68 15.01
CA ALA A 191 -26.76 -19.84 15.63
C ALA A 191 -26.40 -19.55 17.09
N ALA A 192 -26.89 -20.38 18.01
CA ALA A 192 -26.54 -20.36 19.43
C ALA A 192 -25.33 -21.24 19.75
N THR A 193 -25.04 -22.24 18.90
CA THR A 193 -23.91 -23.17 19.06
C THR A 193 -23.04 -23.25 17.81
N LEU A 194 -21.78 -23.69 17.94
CA LEU A 194 -20.92 -23.96 16.78
C LEU A 194 -21.46 -25.09 15.89
N GLY A 195 -22.26 -26.01 16.46
CA GLY A 195 -22.96 -27.04 15.71
C GLY A 195 -23.99 -26.46 14.74
N GLU A 196 -24.84 -25.57 15.25
CA GLU A 196 -25.81 -24.82 14.43
C GLU A 196 -25.11 -23.91 13.41
N PHE A 197 -24.05 -23.22 13.82
CA PHE A 197 -23.28 -22.33 12.96
C PHE A 197 -22.62 -23.05 11.77
N SER A 198 -22.35 -24.36 11.94
CA SER A 198 -21.77 -25.22 10.92
C SER A 198 -22.76 -26.22 10.31
N ALA A 199 -24.08 -25.98 10.41
CA ALA A 199 -25.10 -26.85 9.82
C ALA A 199 -24.86 -27.08 8.32
N ASP A 200 -24.60 -26.00 7.57
CA ASP A 200 -24.31 -26.03 6.12
C ASP A 200 -22.82 -26.15 5.79
N ARG A 201 -22.05 -26.89 6.60
CA ARG A 201 -20.57 -26.96 6.50
C ARG A 201 -20.05 -27.21 5.09
N LEU A 202 -20.68 -28.10 4.30
CA LEU A 202 -20.24 -28.40 2.94
C LEU A 202 -20.35 -27.20 1.99
N ALA A 203 -21.45 -26.45 2.09
CA ALA A 203 -21.62 -25.22 1.31
C ALA A 203 -20.64 -24.14 1.77
N ASN A 204 -20.48 -23.98 3.09
CA ASN A 204 -19.54 -23.02 3.66
C ASN A 204 -18.09 -23.31 3.24
N ILE A 205 -17.67 -24.58 3.24
CA ILE A 205 -16.32 -24.98 2.81
C ILE A 205 -16.09 -24.63 1.34
N ARG A 206 -17.05 -24.94 0.47
CA ARG A 206 -16.95 -24.65 -0.97
C ARG A 206 -16.86 -23.15 -1.23
N ALA A 207 -17.71 -22.36 -0.58
CA ALA A 207 -17.70 -20.91 -0.70
C ALA A 207 -16.37 -20.33 -0.21
N ALA A 208 -15.93 -20.71 1.00
CA ALA A 208 -14.70 -20.23 1.60
C ALA A 208 -13.45 -20.62 0.78
N ALA A 209 -13.44 -21.79 0.16
CA ALA A 209 -12.34 -22.21 -0.72
C ALA A 209 -12.29 -21.39 -2.02
N ALA A 210 -13.44 -21.04 -2.61
CA ALA A 210 -13.50 -20.19 -3.80
C ALA A 210 -13.12 -18.73 -3.47
N GLU A 211 -13.74 -18.15 -2.44
CA GLU A 211 -13.49 -16.77 -2.00
C GLU A 211 -12.01 -16.55 -1.65
N ALA A 212 -11.34 -17.54 -1.06
CA ALA A 212 -9.93 -17.44 -0.69
C ALA A 212 -8.98 -17.22 -1.89
N LEU A 213 -9.39 -17.58 -3.11
CA LEU A 213 -8.59 -17.42 -4.33
C LEU A 213 -8.73 -16.01 -4.91
N ASP A 214 -9.89 -15.38 -4.71
CA ASP A 214 -10.21 -14.07 -5.29
C ASP A 214 -9.91 -12.91 -4.35
N GLU A 215 -10.01 -13.13 -3.04
CA GLU A 215 -9.88 -12.11 -2.01
C GLU A 215 -8.49 -11.43 -2.06
N PRO A 216 -8.42 -10.10 -2.27
CA PRO A 216 -7.16 -9.36 -2.35
C PRO A 216 -6.22 -9.58 -1.18
N ARG A 217 -6.77 -9.80 0.04
CA ARG A 217 -5.97 -10.07 1.24
C ARG A 217 -5.04 -11.27 1.08
N TYR A 218 -5.30 -12.23 0.21
CA TYR A 218 -4.43 -13.41 0.05
C TYR A 218 -3.45 -13.27 -1.12
N LYS A 219 -3.63 -12.27 -1.98
CA LYS A 219 -2.78 -12.04 -3.16
C LYS A 219 -1.47 -11.35 -2.75
N LYS A 220 -0.39 -11.64 -3.46
CA LYS A 220 0.92 -11.01 -3.25
C LYS A 220 0.86 -9.51 -3.56
N ASP A 221 0.20 -9.14 -4.66
CA ASP A 221 0.18 -7.76 -5.18
C ASP A 221 -0.56 -6.75 -4.29
N ALA A 222 -1.41 -7.23 -3.38
CA ALA A 222 -2.02 -6.40 -2.34
C ALA A 222 -1.00 -5.92 -1.30
N PHE A 223 0.19 -6.54 -1.25
CA PHE A 223 1.24 -6.29 -0.27
C PHE A 223 2.53 -5.86 -0.98
N ARG A 224 2.45 -4.68 -1.60
CA ARG A 224 3.54 -4.12 -2.41
C ARG A 224 4.76 -3.69 -1.61
N HIS A 225 4.58 -3.51 -0.30
CA HIS A 225 5.63 -3.04 0.58
C HIS A 225 6.26 -4.21 1.31
N GLY A 226 7.59 -4.26 1.34
CA GLY A 226 8.31 -5.27 2.10
C GLY A 226 8.06 -5.13 3.60
N LEU A 227 8.37 -6.19 4.35
CA LEU A 227 8.25 -6.19 5.82
C LEU A 227 8.93 -4.96 6.43
N PRO A 228 8.30 -4.26 7.39
CA PRO A 228 8.88 -3.11 8.03
C PRO A 228 10.12 -3.54 8.82
N LYS A 229 11.30 -3.34 8.23
CA LYS A 229 12.58 -3.50 8.91
C LYS A 229 13.05 -2.13 9.36
N VAL A 230 13.23 -1.99 10.66
CA VAL A 230 13.92 -0.83 11.25
C VAL A 230 15.42 -1.06 11.17
N LYS A 231 16.21 0.02 11.03
CA LYS A 231 17.68 -0.07 11.00
C LYS A 231 18.27 -0.28 12.40
N SER A 232 17.55 0.11 13.44
CA SER A 232 17.96 -0.11 14.83
C SER A 232 18.00 -1.61 15.15
N ARG A 233 18.93 -1.97 16.04
CA ARG A 233 18.91 -3.30 16.66
C ARG A 233 17.84 -3.28 17.75
N LEU A 234 17.16 -4.40 17.96
CA LEU A 234 16.25 -4.54 19.09
C LEU A 234 17.09 -4.75 20.36
N GLU A 235 17.24 -3.71 21.18
CA GLU A 235 17.87 -3.84 22.49
C GLU A 235 16.87 -4.39 23.52
N ALA A 236 17.36 -4.92 24.65
CA ALA A 236 16.53 -5.58 25.66
C ALA A 236 15.41 -4.70 26.23
N TRP A 237 15.55 -3.37 26.14
CA TRP A 237 14.64 -2.37 26.70
C TRP A 237 14.12 -1.37 25.65
N ASP A 238 14.32 -1.64 24.36
CA ASP A 238 13.81 -0.75 23.33
C ASP A 238 12.27 -0.77 23.33
N CYS A 239 11.68 0.41 23.56
CA CYS A 239 10.27 0.61 23.28
C CYS A 239 10.07 0.56 21.77
N VAL A 240 9.12 -0.27 21.32
CA VAL A 240 8.82 -0.44 19.89
C VAL A 240 8.35 0.91 19.33
N VAL A 241 9.22 1.59 18.57
CA VAL A 241 8.83 2.76 17.78
C VAL A 241 7.88 2.30 16.69
N ALA A 242 6.73 2.96 16.57
CA ALA A 242 5.78 2.66 15.52
C ALA A 242 6.45 2.92 14.14
N PRO A 243 6.58 1.91 13.25
CA PRO A 243 7.35 2.06 12.01
C PRO A 243 6.82 3.14 11.06
N CYS A 244 5.54 3.50 11.20
CA CYS A 244 4.91 4.59 10.47
C CYS A 244 5.49 5.97 10.87
N VAL A 245 5.89 6.16 12.13
CA VAL A 245 6.50 7.41 12.63
C VAL A 245 7.87 7.61 11.99
N GLU A 246 8.73 6.58 12.00
CA GLU A 246 10.07 6.63 11.38
C GLU A 246 10.00 6.89 9.87
N ALA A 247 9.00 6.31 9.19
CA ALA A 247 8.80 6.53 7.76
C ALA A 247 8.19 7.91 7.44
N CYS A 248 7.62 8.62 8.42
CA CYS A 248 7.11 9.96 8.24
C CYS A 248 8.27 10.95 8.18
N ALA A 249 8.39 11.73 7.10
CA ALA A 249 9.46 12.71 6.93
C ALA A 249 9.51 13.82 8.01
N VAL A 250 8.41 14.00 8.75
CA VAL A 250 8.30 14.95 9.87
C VAL A 250 8.02 14.25 11.21
N GLU A 251 8.14 12.91 11.26
CA GLU A 251 8.02 12.10 12.47
C GLU A 251 6.77 12.39 13.31
N GLN A 252 5.62 12.57 12.63
CA GLN A 252 4.34 12.81 13.31
C GLN A 252 3.97 11.63 14.23
N ASP A 253 3.27 11.92 15.33
CA ASP A 253 2.75 10.89 16.23
C ASP A 253 1.48 10.25 15.68
N ILE A 254 1.68 9.35 14.72
CA ILE A 254 0.61 8.66 13.98
C ILE A 254 -0.26 7.80 14.88
N PRO A 255 0.29 6.98 15.80
CA PRO A 255 -0.53 6.22 16.73
C PRO A 255 -1.46 7.10 17.56
N GLU A 256 -0.96 8.22 18.08
CA GLU A 256 -1.73 9.14 18.92
C GLU A 256 -2.93 9.73 18.17
N TYR A 257 -2.70 10.40 17.03
CA TYR A 257 -3.83 11.00 16.31
C TYR A 257 -4.76 9.96 15.70
N ALA A 258 -4.27 8.76 15.34
CA ALA A 258 -5.14 7.68 14.87
C ALA A 258 -6.09 7.19 15.98
N TRP A 259 -5.57 7.04 17.21
CA TRP A 259 -6.38 6.68 18.37
C TRP A 259 -7.40 7.77 18.71
N LEU A 260 -6.99 9.04 18.73
CA LEU A 260 -7.88 10.17 19.00
C LEU A 260 -8.99 10.31 17.94
N VAL A 261 -8.69 10.08 16.65
CA VAL A 261 -9.71 10.04 15.59
C VAL A 261 -10.69 8.88 15.80
N ALA A 262 -10.19 7.70 16.19
CA ALA A 262 -11.06 6.54 16.48
C ALA A 262 -12.01 6.78 17.66
N ASP A 263 -11.63 7.63 18.61
CA ASP A 263 -12.44 8.03 19.77
C ASP A 263 -13.31 9.29 19.50
N GLY A 264 -13.30 9.82 18.28
CA GLY A 264 -14.06 11.02 17.91
C GLY A 264 -13.49 12.34 18.46
N ARG A 265 -12.28 12.32 19.02
CA ARG A 265 -11.59 13.47 19.63
C ARG A 265 -10.78 14.25 18.58
N TYR A 266 -11.49 14.80 17.60
CA TYR A 266 -10.88 15.42 16.41
C TYR A 266 -10.02 16.65 16.70
N ASP A 267 -10.39 17.48 17.68
CA ASP A 267 -9.59 18.64 18.07
C ASP A 267 -8.23 18.24 18.62
N GLU A 268 -8.19 17.21 19.47
CA GLU A 268 -6.95 16.71 20.07
C GLU A 268 -6.10 15.99 19.02
N ALA A 269 -6.72 15.24 18.11
CA ALA A 269 -6.03 14.66 16.97
C ALA A 269 -5.36 15.74 16.10
N LEU A 270 -6.08 16.82 15.81
CA LEU A 270 -5.54 17.94 15.04
C LEU A 270 -4.38 18.64 15.78
N GLN A 271 -4.45 18.79 17.11
CA GLN A 271 -3.32 19.29 17.91
C GLN A 271 -2.09 18.39 17.79
N ALA A 272 -2.26 17.07 17.93
CA ALA A 272 -1.17 16.12 17.80
C ALA A 272 -0.50 16.19 16.41
N ILE A 273 -1.27 16.42 15.36
CA ILE A 273 -0.77 16.65 14.00
C ILE A 273 -0.01 17.98 13.91
N LEU A 274 -0.63 19.08 14.34
CA LEU A 274 -0.07 20.45 14.27
C LEU A 274 1.25 20.60 15.04
N ALA A 275 1.48 19.78 16.06
CA ALA A 275 2.73 19.77 16.83
C ALA A 275 3.99 19.56 15.96
N ARG A 276 3.87 18.85 14.83
CA ARG A 276 4.98 18.56 13.90
C ARG A 276 4.71 18.93 12.45
N ASN A 277 3.46 19.22 12.10
CA ASN A 277 3.05 19.43 10.73
C ASN A 277 2.17 20.68 10.58
N PRO A 278 2.73 21.77 10.03
CA PRO A 278 2.03 23.03 9.93
C PRO A 278 1.02 23.10 8.78
N LEU A 279 0.95 22.06 7.93
CA LEU A 279 0.09 21.98 6.75
C LEU A 279 -0.75 20.68 6.80
N PRO A 280 -1.57 20.49 7.85
CA PRO A 280 -2.33 19.26 8.05
C PRO A 280 -3.34 19.01 6.93
N GLY A 281 -4.00 20.06 6.42
CA GLY A 281 -4.97 19.95 5.34
C GLY A 281 -4.31 19.56 4.03
N VAL A 282 -3.26 20.28 3.64
CA VAL A 282 -2.51 19.94 2.41
C VAL A 282 -2.00 18.51 2.48
N THR A 283 -1.32 18.13 3.56
CA THR A 283 -0.75 16.79 3.70
C THR A 283 -1.80 15.70 3.96
N GLY A 284 -3.04 16.05 4.32
CA GLY A 284 -4.19 15.14 4.34
C GLY A 284 -4.73 14.83 2.93
N HIS A 285 -4.38 15.65 1.94
CA HIS A 285 -4.81 15.49 0.56
C HIS A 285 -3.72 14.92 -0.35
N VAL A 286 -2.50 15.47 -0.31
CA VAL A 286 -1.47 15.20 -1.33
C VAL A 286 -0.21 14.50 -0.81
N CYS A 287 -0.17 14.10 0.47
CA CYS A 287 0.97 13.34 0.99
C CYS A 287 1.12 12.00 0.26
N THR A 288 2.36 11.62 -0.05
CA THR A 288 2.74 10.33 -0.66
C THR A 288 2.78 9.17 0.35
N ARG A 289 2.26 9.39 1.56
CA ARG A 289 1.96 8.40 2.60
C ARG A 289 3.04 7.33 2.84
N LEU A 290 4.31 7.73 2.87
CA LEU A 290 5.43 6.81 3.18
C LEU A 290 5.23 6.03 4.48
N CYS A 291 4.56 6.65 5.46
CA CYS A 291 4.15 6.01 6.71
C CYS A 291 3.23 4.79 6.54
N GLU A 292 2.37 4.75 5.51
CA GLU A 292 1.48 3.61 5.20
C GLU A 292 2.29 2.43 4.65
N THR A 293 3.41 2.69 3.96
CA THR A 293 4.26 1.64 3.39
C THR A 293 4.92 0.76 4.44
N ARG A 294 5.14 1.30 5.66
CA ARG A 294 5.70 0.57 6.81
C ARG A 294 4.65 0.20 7.85
N CYS A 295 3.36 0.37 7.55
CA CYS A 295 2.30 0.04 8.51
C CYS A 295 2.35 -1.45 8.87
N THR A 296 2.35 -1.78 10.16
CA THR A 296 2.30 -3.17 10.62
C THR A 296 0.99 -3.87 10.22
N ARG A 297 -0.08 -3.12 9.87
CA ARG A 297 -1.30 -3.72 9.31
C ARG A 297 -1.08 -4.39 7.94
N ASN A 298 -0.03 -3.99 7.21
CA ASN A 298 0.39 -4.67 5.98
C ASN A 298 0.83 -6.13 6.25
N ASP A 299 0.96 -6.60 7.49
CA ASP A 299 1.17 -8.03 7.74
C ASP A 299 -0.14 -8.86 7.75
N TYR A 300 -1.29 -8.19 7.66
CA TYR A 300 -2.62 -8.80 7.80
C TYR A 300 -3.53 -8.49 6.62
N GLU A 301 -3.63 -7.20 6.27
CA GLU A 301 -4.59 -6.64 5.31
C GLU A 301 -4.01 -5.35 4.70
N ALA A 302 -4.84 -4.35 4.42
CA ALA A 302 -4.38 -3.03 4.01
C ALA A 302 -3.76 -2.21 5.15
N SER A 303 -2.92 -1.23 4.80
CA SER A 303 -2.43 -0.23 5.73
C SER A 303 -3.58 0.56 6.34
N VAL A 304 -3.38 1.07 7.55
CA VAL A 304 -4.25 2.13 8.08
C VAL A 304 -4.25 3.29 7.08
N GLY A 305 -5.41 3.86 6.75
CA GLY A 305 -5.52 5.05 5.90
C GLY A 305 -5.03 6.30 6.61
N ILE A 306 -3.73 6.38 6.92
CA ILE A 306 -3.10 7.41 7.73
C ILE A 306 -3.33 8.80 7.13
N ARG A 307 -3.17 8.94 5.81
CA ARG A 307 -3.45 10.21 5.12
C ARG A 307 -4.93 10.61 5.26
N ALA A 308 -5.84 9.65 5.19
CA ALA A 308 -7.27 9.89 5.34
C ALA A 308 -7.65 10.26 6.79
N LEU A 309 -7.06 9.61 7.80
CA LEU A 309 -7.26 9.98 9.21
C LEU A 309 -6.81 11.41 9.48
N LYS A 310 -5.67 11.82 8.92
CA LYS A 310 -5.20 13.22 8.99
C LYS A 310 -6.20 14.19 8.36
N ARG A 311 -6.75 13.84 7.19
CA ARG A 311 -7.79 14.62 6.51
C ARG A 311 -9.05 14.76 7.36
N VAL A 312 -9.49 13.67 8.01
CA VAL A 312 -10.64 13.68 8.92
C VAL A 312 -10.37 14.57 10.13
N ALA A 313 -9.20 14.44 10.76
CA ALA A 313 -8.81 15.28 11.89
C ALA A 313 -8.80 16.78 11.53
N ASP A 314 -8.25 17.14 10.37
CA ASP A 314 -8.21 18.52 9.90
C ASP A 314 -9.58 19.06 9.43
N ALA A 315 -10.44 18.22 8.87
CA ALA A 315 -11.77 18.62 8.42
C ALA A 315 -12.78 18.76 9.57
N MET A 316 -12.69 17.88 10.57
CA MET A 316 -13.64 17.83 11.71
C MET A 316 -13.14 18.63 12.91
N GLY A 317 -11.83 18.74 13.09
CA GLY A 317 -11.20 19.52 14.14
C GLY A 317 -11.27 21.03 13.86
N ARG A 318 -11.44 21.79 14.92
CA ARG A 318 -11.44 23.27 14.97
C ARG A 318 -10.27 23.82 15.78
N ALA A 319 -9.41 22.93 16.26
CA ALA A 319 -8.21 23.28 16.99
C ALA A 319 -7.24 24.11 16.12
N ASP A 320 -6.80 25.25 16.64
CA ASP A 320 -5.67 26.02 16.12
C ASP A 320 -4.42 25.74 16.95
N TYR A 321 -3.24 26.22 16.55
CA TYR A 321 -2.05 26.11 17.38
C TYR A 321 -2.36 26.56 18.81
N ARG A 322 -2.12 25.70 19.81
CA ARG A 322 -2.05 26.12 21.20
C ARG A 322 -0.75 26.87 21.38
N PRO A 323 -0.76 28.21 21.41
CA PRO A 323 0.48 28.93 21.51
C PRO A 323 0.94 28.77 22.96
N ALA A 324 1.89 27.88 23.20
CA ALA A 324 2.96 28.26 24.11
C ALA A 324 3.78 29.32 23.36
N GLN A 325 3.20 30.49 23.07
CA GLN A 325 3.92 31.62 22.50
C GLN A 325 5.00 31.93 23.52
N ARG A 326 6.19 31.39 23.28
CA ARG A 326 7.36 31.74 24.04
C ARG A 326 7.45 33.27 23.97
N PRO A 327 7.88 33.94 25.05
CA PRO A 327 8.09 35.37 25.03
C PRO A 327 8.89 35.76 23.77
N PRO A 328 8.55 36.88 23.10
CA PRO A 328 9.29 37.32 21.93
C PRO A 328 10.79 37.35 22.21
N THR A 329 11.58 36.73 21.34
CA THR A 329 13.04 36.66 21.49
C THR A 329 13.73 37.97 21.11
N GLY A 330 13.02 38.85 20.40
CA GLY A 330 13.56 40.05 19.78
C GLY A 330 14.21 39.79 18.41
N HIS A 331 14.42 38.52 18.04
CA HIS A 331 15.03 38.16 16.77
C HIS A 331 14.04 38.14 15.60
N ARG A 332 14.55 38.45 14.40
CA ARG A 332 13.79 38.57 13.15
C ARG A 332 14.40 37.69 12.06
N VAL A 333 13.58 36.91 11.37
CA VAL A 333 14.01 36.06 10.24
C VAL A 333 13.27 36.44 8.95
N ALA A 334 14.03 36.57 7.87
CA ALA A 334 13.49 36.72 6.52
C ALA A 334 13.40 35.35 5.84
N ILE A 335 12.24 35.01 5.29
CA ILE A 335 12.00 33.73 4.61
C ILE A 335 11.66 34.04 3.15
N VAL A 336 12.44 33.52 2.20
CA VAL A 336 12.25 33.79 0.77
C VAL A 336 11.45 32.65 0.13
N GLY A 337 10.16 32.87 -0.11
CA GLY A 337 9.22 31.92 -0.71
C GLY A 337 8.19 31.36 0.27
N SER A 338 6.93 31.31 -0.14
CA SER A 338 5.78 30.83 0.67
C SER A 338 5.33 29.40 0.30
N GLY A 339 6.23 28.58 -0.25
CA GLY A 339 5.97 27.16 -0.44
C GLY A 339 5.89 26.38 0.87
N PRO A 340 5.67 25.04 0.83
CA PRO A 340 5.57 24.21 2.03
C PRO A 340 6.72 24.41 3.02
N SER A 341 7.96 24.48 2.50
CA SER A 341 9.17 24.69 3.29
C SER A 341 9.18 26.04 4.03
N GLY A 342 8.90 27.14 3.30
CA GLY A 342 8.91 28.48 3.88
C GLY A 342 7.79 28.70 4.90
N LEU A 343 6.58 28.19 4.61
CA LEU A 343 5.46 28.22 5.54
C LEU A 343 5.74 27.42 6.81
N ALA A 344 6.36 26.24 6.67
CA ALA A 344 6.73 25.44 7.83
C ALA A 344 7.81 26.12 8.69
N ALA A 345 8.85 26.66 8.06
CA ALA A 345 9.87 27.44 8.75
C ALA A 345 9.24 28.63 9.49
N ALA A 346 8.35 29.39 8.85
CA ALA A 346 7.68 30.54 9.45
C ALA A 346 6.85 30.14 10.68
N ALA A 347 6.06 29.06 10.58
CA ALA A 347 5.26 28.56 11.67
C ALA A 347 6.12 28.18 12.89
N PHE A 348 7.18 27.39 12.70
CA PHE A 348 8.04 26.98 13.81
C PHE A 348 8.86 28.12 14.40
N MET A 349 9.27 29.11 13.59
CA MET A 349 9.93 30.32 14.09
C MET A 349 8.98 31.13 14.99
N ALA A 350 7.75 31.36 14.54
CA ALA A 350 6.73 32.07 15.31
C ALA A 350 6.37 31.34 16.61
N LEU A 351 6.22 30.01 16.59
CA LEU A 351 5.99 29.19 17.78
C LEU A 351 7.13 29.31 18.81
N ASN A 352 8.35 29.64 18.37
CA ASN A 352 9.50 29.85 19.23
C ASN A 352 9.76 31.32 19.60
N GLY A 353 8.82 32.23 19.31
CA GLY A 353 8.91 33.65 19.66
C GLY A 353 9.80 34.48 18.73
N VAL A 354 10.21 33.94 17.58
CA VAL A 354 10.99 34.65 16.55
C VAL A 354 10.03 35.31 15.55
N HIS A 355 10.25 36.58 15.21
CA HIS A 355 9.42 37.29 14.25
C HIS A 355 9.77 36.87 12.81
N ALA A 356 8.87 36.15 12.15
CA ALA A 356 9.05 35.67 10.78
C ALA A 356 8.37 36.58 9.74
N THR A 357 9.13 37.01 8.73
CA THR A 357 8.62 37.69 7.54
C THR A 357 8.88 36.85 6.30
N VAL A 358 7.82 36.45 5.61
CA VAL A 358 7.87 35.66 4.36
C VAL A 358 7.73 36.61 3.16
N PHE A 359 8.69 36.55 2.24
CA PHE A 359 8.66 37.27 0.97
C PHE A 359 8.24 36.33 -0.15
N GLU A 360 7.08 36.57 -0.75
CA GLU A 360 6.52 35.75 -1.83
C GLU A 360 6.47 36.55 -3.13
N ALA A 361 6.97 35.96 -4.21
CA ALA A 361 7.02 36.60 -5.52
C ALA A 361 5.65 36.70 -6.21
N LYS A 362 4.73 35.75 -5.93
CA LYS A 362 3.38 35.71 -6.50
C LYS A 362 2.36 36.53 -5.68
N ASP A 363 1.17 36.64 -6.25
CA ASP A 363 -0.01 37.32 -5.70
C ASP A 363 -0.72 36.52 -4.60
N GLN A 364 -0.31 35.27 -4.36
CA GLN A 364 -0.91 34.38 -3.36
C GLN A 364 0.15 33.49 -2.70
N PRO A 365 -0.03 33.14 -1.41
CA PRO A 365 0.84 32.19 -0.74
C PRO A 365 0.54 30.73 -1.13
N GLY A 366 1.54 29.87 -0.95
CA GLY A 366 1.40 28.41 -1.05
C GLY A 366 2.33 27.74 -2.08
N GLY A 367 3.08 28.52 -2.87
CA GLY A 367 4.07 28.01 -3.82
C GLY A 367 3.53 26.89 -4.72
N MET A 368 4.25 25.77 -4.82
CA MET A 368 3.86 24.64 -5.68
C MET A 368 2.53 23.97 -5.30
N MET A 369 2.04 24.14 -4.06
CA MET A 369 0.73 23.61 -3.66
C MET A 369 -0.40 24.25 -4.47
N ARG A 370 -0.19 25.48 -4.96
CA ARG A 370 -1.10 26.20 -5.86
C ARG A 370 -1.06 25.69 -7.31
N LEU A 371 -0.15 24.79 -7.67
CA LEU A 371 -0.14 24.14 -8.99
C LEU A 371 -0.85 22.79 -9.00
N VAL A 372 -1.02 22.16 -7.84
CA VAL A 372 -1.76 20.89 -7.75
C VAL A 372 -3.20 21.10 -8.23
N PRO A 373 -3.79 20.27 -9.09
CA PRO A 373 -5.15 20.49 -9.55
C PRO A 373 -6.20 20.47 -8.42
N PRO A 374 -7.30 21.25 -8.54
CA PRO A 374 -8.37 21.30 -7.51
C PRO A 374 -9.01 19.94 -7.19
N PHE A 375 -9.03 19.01 -8.15
CA PHE A 375 -9.55 17.66 -7.93
C PHE A 375 -8.67 16.81 -6.99
N ARG A 376 -7.43 17.23 -6.71
CA ARG A 376 -6.56 16.64 -5.68
C ARG A 376 -6.48 17.53 -4.43
N LEU A 377 -6.34 18.84 -4.62
CA LEU A 377 -6.15 19.81 -3.55
C LEU A 377 -6.90 21.12 -3.82
N ALA A 378 -8.05 21.27 -3.14
CA ALA A 378 -8.87 22.47 -3.23
C ALA A 378 -8.15 23.70 -2.63
N GLN A 379 -8.48 24.91 -3.11
CA GLN A 379 -7.79 26.14 -2.72
C GLN A 379 -8.04 26.47 -1.24
N GLU A 380 -9.26 26.23 -0.79
CA GLU A 380 -9.74 26.52 0.56
C GLU A 380 -8.98 25.74 1.63
N ILE A 381 -8.48 24.55 1.27
CA ILE A 381 -7.63 23.73 2.14
C ILE A 381 -6.27 24.39 2.35
N ILE A 382 -5.67 24.93 1.29
CA ILE A 382 -4.40 25.66 1.36
C ILE A 382 -4.61 26.95 2.16
N ASP A 383 -5.69 27.69 1.86
CA ASP A 383 -6.02 28.94 2.54
C ASP A 383 -6.22 28.74 4.04
N ARG A 384 -6.89 27.66 4.46
CA ARG A 384 -7.06 27.31 5.87
C ARG A 384 -5.72 27.05 6.57
N ASP A 385 -4.86 26.24 5.97
CA ASP A 385 -3.55 25.95 6.56
C ASP A 385 -2.68 27.22 6.66
N VAL A 386 -2.67 28.06 5.61
CA VAL A 386 -1.97 29.35 5.63
C VAL A 386 -2.56 30.29 6.69
N ALA A 387 -3.88 30.34 6.84
CA ALA A 387 -4.53 31.18 7.84
C ALA A 387 -4.11 30.81 9.27
N ARG A 388 -3.97 29.52 9.58
CA ARG A 388 -3.45 29.07 10.88
C ARG A 388 -2.02 29.54 11.14
N ILE A 389 -1.19 29.60 10.10
CA ILE A 389 0.19 30.09 10.20
C ILE A 389 0.21 31.61 10.38
N VAL A 390 -0.61 32.36 9.65
CA VAL A 390 -0.75 33.81 9.81
C VAL A 390 -1.26 34.16 11.23
N ALA A 391 -2.17 33.35 11.79
CA ALA A 391 -2.66 33.52 13.16
C ALA A 391 -1.56 33.40 14.24
N LEU A 392 -0.39 32.85 13.92
CA LEU A 392 0.79 32.86 14.80
C LEU A 392 1.52 34.21 14.84
N GLY A 393 1.14 35.17 14.00
CA GLY A 393 1.80 36.47 13.86
C GLY A 393 2.86 36.51 12.75
N VAL A 394 2.84 35.56 11.80
CA VAL A 394 3.73 35.56 10.63
C VAL A 394 3.31 36.66 9.65
N ASP A 395 4.25 37.53 9.24
CA ASP A 395 4.06 38.54 8.20
C ASP A 395 4.34 37.93 6.82
N ILE A 396 3.36 37.91 5.91
CA ILE A 396 3.55 37.42 4.53
C ILE A 396 3.40 38.59 3.54
N ARG A 397 4.52 38.94 2.90
CA ARG A 397 4.61 39.99 1.89
C ARG A 397 4.53 39.40 0.48
N LEU A 398 3.33 39.47 -0.09
CA LEU A 398 3.04 39.04 -1.46
C LEU A 398 3.61 40.03 -2.49
N ASN A 399 3.67 39.61 -3.76
CA ASN A 399 4.19 40.42 -4.88
C ASN A 399 5.60 40.98 -4.65
N THR A 400 6.39 40.33 -3.80
CA THR A 400 7.72 40.78 -3.37
C THR A 400 8.77 39.76 -3.80
N ARG A 401 9.20 39.87 -5.06
CA ARG A 401 10.29 39.05 -5.60
C ARG A 401 11.63 39.50 -5.02
N VAL A 402 12.29 38.61 -4.30
CA VAL A 402 13.68 38.79 -3.87
C VAL A 402 14.62 38.32 -4.99
N ALA A 403 15.25 39.27 -5.68
CA ALA A 403 16.32 39.01 -6.65
C ALA A 403 17.72 39.36 -6.09
N ALA A 404 17.74 40.13 -5.00
CA ALA A 404 18.93 40.52 -4.26
C ALA A 404 19.54 39.33 -3.50
N PRO A 405 20.86 39.36 -3.23
CA PRO A 405 21.50 38.34 -2.43
C PRO A 405 21.11 38.47 -0.94
N PRO A 406 21.20 37.39 -0.14
CA PRO A 406 20.70 37.36 1.25
C PRO A 406 21.25 38.47 2.17
N GLU A 407 22.47 38.96 1.90
CA GLU A 407 23.15 39.98 2.68
C GLU A 407 22.38 41.31 2.73
N GLU A 408 21.62 41.63 1.69
CA GLU A 408 20.80 42.84 1.67
C GLU A 408 19.63 42.75 2.66
N LEU A 409 19.07 41.54 2.85
CA LEU A 409 18.05 41.32 3.88
C LEU A 409 18.66 41.38 5.27
N LEU A 410 19.88 40.86 5.46
CA LEU A 410 20.59 41.01 6.74
C LEU A 410 20.85 42.50 7.07
N ALA A 411 21.26 43.30 6.08
CA ALA A 411 21.45 44.73 6.24
C ALA A 411 20.15 45.50 6.57
N GLN A 412 18.97 44.95 6.26
CA GLN A 412 17.65 45.48 6.65
C GLN A 412 17.26 45.13 8.10
N GLY A 413 18.18 44.57 8.89
CA GLY A 413 17.99 44.27 10.31
C GLY A 413 17.29 42.94 10.56
N PHE A 414 17.40 41.98 9.65
CA PHE A 414 17.07 40.58 9.91
C PHE A 414 18.31 39.85 10.43
N ASP A 415 18.14 38.98 11.44
CA ASP A 415 19.22 38.20 12.03
C ASP A 415 19.59 36.97 11.19
N ALA A 416 18.64 36.48 10.39
CA ALA A 416 18.82 35.32 9.53
C ALA A 416 17.95 35.39 8.26
N VAL A 417 18.40 34.68 7.22
CA VAL A 417 17.66 34.50 5.96
C VAL A 417 17.50 33.01 5.67
N TYR A 418 16.28 32.56 5.41
CA TYR A 418 15.94 31.20 5.01
C TYR A 418 15.47 31.17 3.55
N LEU A 419 16.18 30.46 2.69
CA LEU A 419 15.86 30.38 1.26
C LEU A 419 14.93 29.19 0.98
N ALA A 420 13.69 29.48 0.57
CA ALA A 420 12.62 28.51 0.32
C ALA A 420 11.93 28.72 -1.04
N SER A 421 12.63 29.27 -2.03
CA SER A 421 12.07 29.67 -3.34
C SER A 421 11.67 28.49 -4.25
N GLY A 422 12.16 27.28 -3.95
CA GLY A 422 11.92 26.08 -4.75
C GLY A 422 12.48 26.14 -6.18
N PHE A 423 12.09 25.19 -7.01
CA PHE A 423 12.51 25.08 -8.41
C PHE A 423 11.42 25.59 -9.35
N GLN A 424 11.54 26.84 -9.80
CA GLN A 424 10.50 27.54 -10.58
C GLN A 424 10.65 27.39 -12.11
N ARG A 425 11.50 26.48 -12.59
CA ARG A 425 11.78 26.28 -14.02
C ARG A 425 11.58 24.83 -14.40
N ASP A 426 10.86 24.61 -15.50
CA ASP A 426 10.68 23.28 -16.10
C ASP A 426 11.99 22.75 -16.71
N ALA A 427 12.09 21.42 -16.80
CA ALA A 427 13.17 20.77 -17.52
C ALA A 427 12.98 20.99 -19.04
N PRO A 428 14.02 21.42 -19.78
CA PRO A 428 13.89 21.65 -21.22
C PRO A 428 13.80 20.32 -21.98
N LEU A 429 12.87 20.23 -22.93
CA LEU A 429 12.83 19.14 -23.91
C LEU A 429 13.75 19.46 -25.09
N ARG A 430 14.86 18.72 -25.22
CA ARG A 430 15.89 18.96 -26.25
C ARG A 430 15.72 18.01 -27.44
N ILE A 431 14.67 18.21 -28.22
CA ILE A 431 14.43 17.46 -29.47
C ILE A 431 14.03 18.43 -30.60
N PRO A 432 14.25 18.06 -31.89
CA PRO A 432 13.77 18.86 -33.01
C PRO A 432 12.25 19.15 -32.92
N GLY A 433 11.87 20.38 -33.23
CA GLY A 433 10.47 20.83 -33.21
C GLY A 433 9.90 21.18 -31.82
N ALA A 434 10.67 21.03 -30.73
CA ALA A 434 10.24 21.31 -29.37
C ALA A 434 9.92 22.80 -29.09
N ASP A 435 10.50 23.72 -29.87
CA ASP A 435 10.24 25.15 -29.72
C ASP A 435 8.97 25.59 -30.46
N GLY A 436 8.21 26.51 -29.85
CA GLY A 436 7.06 27.16 -30.47
C GLY A 436 5.70 26.71 -29.93
N PRO A 437 4.59 27.32 -30.41
CA PRO A 437 3.25 27.12 -29.87
C PRO A 437 2.80 25.65 -29.99
N GLY A 438 1.96 25.21 -29.05
CA GLY A 438 1.50 23.82 -28.93
C GLY A 438 2.43 22.91 -28.12
N VAL A 439 3.62 23.37 -27.74
CA VAL A 439 4.48 22.68 -26.77
C VAL A 439 4.45 23.47 -25.46
N ILE A 440 3.92 22.87 -24.41
CA ILE A 440 3.55 23.56 -23.18
C ILE A 440 4.26 22.90 -21.99
N PRO A 441 5.04 23.63 -21.19
CA PRO A 441 5.55 23.12 -19.92
C PRO A 441 4.42 22.79 -18.95
N ALA A 442 4.50 21.67 -18.26
CA ALA A 442 3.42 21.20 -17.38
C ALA A 442 3.11 22.20 -16.27
N LEU A 443 4.12 22.83 -15.65
CA LEU A 443 3.89 23.84 -14.61
C LEU A 443 3.11 25.05 -15.15
N GLN A 444 3.36 25.45 -16.39
CA GLN A 444 2.61 26.53 -17.04
C GLN A 444 1.15 26.13 -17.31
N LEU A 445 0.92 24.93 -17.83
CA LEU A 445 -0.45 24.41 -18.06
C LEU A 445 -1.25 24.41 -16.74
N LEU A 446 -0.65 23.87 -15.68
CA LEU A 446 -1.28 23.73 -14.38
C LEU A 446 -1.57 25.08 -13.72
N ASP A 447 -0.64 26.05 -13.76
CA ASP A 447 -0.86 27.42 -13.23
C ASP A 447 -2.02 28.11 -13.97
N ARG A 448 -2.03 28.04 -15.31
CA ARG A 448 -3.08 28.65 -16.14
C ARG A 448 -4.45 28.01 -15.89
N ALA A 449 -4.51 26.68 -15.88
CA ALA A 449 -5.75 25.95 -15.58
C ALA A 449 -6.27 26.28 -14.17
N ARG A 450 -5.38 26.41 -13.18
CA ARG A 450 -5.72 26.81 -11.80
C ARG A 450 -6.32 28.23 -11.76
N ARG A 451 -5.84 29.15 -12.60
CA ARG A 451 -6.38 30.51 -12.76
C ARG A 451 -7.72 30.56 -13.54
N GLY A 452 -8.26 29.41 -13.94
CA GLY A 452 -9.50 29.31 -14.70
C GLY A 452 -9.33 29.56 -16.20
N GLU A 453 -8.09 29.69 -16.69
CA GLU A 453 -7.83 29.76 -18.11
C GLU A 453 -8.07 28.40 -18.77
N ARG A 454 -8.40 28.43 -20.06
CA ARG A 454 -8.49 27.24 -20.90
C ARG A 454 -7.45 27.33 -22.02
N PRO A 455 -6.21 26.90 -21.77
CA PRO A 455 -5.21 26.79 -22.84
C PRO A 455 -5.72 25.93 -23.98
N ASP A 456 -5.51 26.36 -25.23
CA ASP A 456 -5.87 25.58 -26.41
C ASP A 456 -4.90 24.39 -26.56
N LEU A 457 -5.43 23.19 -26.34
CA LEU A 457 -4.71 21.92 -26.44
C LEU A 457 -5.09 21.13 -27.70
N GLY A 458 -6.03 21.64 -28.51
CA GLY A 458 -6.69 20.89 -29.57
C GLY A 458 -7.56 19.74 -29.05
N GLN A 459 -7.74 18.69 -29.85
CA GLN A 459 -8.52 17.52 -29.46
C GLN A 459 -7.66 16.48 -28.76
N THR A 460 -6.41 16.31 -29.21
CA THR A 460 -5.52 15.26 -28.71
C THR A 460 -4.24 15.85 -28.13
N ALA A 461 -4.04 15.69 -26.82
CA ALA A 461 -2.81 16.10 -26.13
C ALA A 461 -1.91 14.89 -25.85
N ALA A 462 -0.59 15.08 -25.92
CA ALA A 462 0.41 14.10 -25.50
C ALA A 462 1.26 14.66 -24.35
N VAL A 463 1.27 13.98 -23.21
CA VAL A 463 2.06 14.33 -22.02
C VAL A 463 3.31 13.46 -21.96
N LEU A 464 4.47 14.09 -21.83
CA LEU A 464 5.76 13.42 -21.70
C LEU A 464 6.14 13.36 -20.22
N GLY A 465 6.24 12.16 -19.64
CA GLY A 465 6.65 12.01 -18.24
C GLY A 465 6.01 10.81 -17.54
N GLY A 466 6.34 10.62 -16.26
CA GLY A 466 5.77 9.55 -15.44
C GLY A 466 5.74 9.85 -13.93
N GLY A 467 5.99 11.10 -13.53
CA GLY A 467 5.85 11.57 -12.15
C GLY A 467 4.50 12.20 -11.86
N ASP A 468 4.29 12.65 -10.63
CA ASP A 468 3.00 13.23 -10.21
C ASP A 468 2.61 14.45 -11.07
N THR A 469 3.58 15.27 -11.49
CA THR A 469 3.35 16.38 -12.44
C THR A 469 2.75 15.90 -13.76
N ALA A 470 3.20 14.74 -14.27
CA ALA A 470 2.67 14.17 -15.50
C ALA A 470 1.24 13.62 -15.29
N MET A 471 0.95 13.05 -14.12
CA MET A 471 -0.41 12.59 -13.78
C MET A 471 -1.37 13.78 -13.68
N ASP A 472 -0.96 14.85 -13.01
CA ASP A 472 -1.75 16.07 -12.87
C ASP A 472 -1.98 16.73 -14.25
N ALA A 473 -0.93 16.80 -15.07
CA ALA A 473 -1.00 17.39 -16.40
C ALA A 473 -1.91 16.60 -17.35
N VAL A 474 -1.80 15.26 -17.40
CA VAL A 474 -2.63 14.44 -18.30
C VAL A 474 -4.09 14.49 -17.92
N ARG A 475 -4.41 14.37 -16.63
CA ARG A 475 -5.78 14.46 -16.10
C ARG A 475 -6.37 15.86 -16.28
N THR A 476 -5.55 16.90 -16.19
CA THR A 476 -5.96 18.29 -16.49
C THR A 476 -6.23 18.47 -17.99
N ALA A 477 -5.34 17.97 -18.85
CA ALA A 477 -5.51 18.02 -20.30
C ALA A 477 -6.81 17.34 -20.73
N GLN A 478 -7.09 16.13 -20.24
CA GLN A 478 -8.34 15.41 -20.54
C GLN A 478 -9.59 16.19 -20.16
N ARG A 479 -9.58 16.87 -18.99
CA ARG A 479 -10.71 17.70 -18.55
C ARG A 479 -10.89 18.96 -19.40
N LEU A 480 -9.79 19.54 -19.89
CA LEU A 480 -9.83 20.71 -20.75
C LEU A 480 -10.28 20.37 -22.19
N THR A 481 -9.84 19.23 -22.73
CA THR A 481 -10.18 18.81 -24.10
C THR A 481 -11.50 18.04 -24.19
N GLY A 482 -11.92 17.37 -23.10
CA GLY A 482 -13.04 16.43 -23.13
C GLY A 482 -12.72 15.09 -23.83
N HIS A 483 -11.44 14.84 -24.13
CA HIS A 483 -10.97 13.65 -24.85
C HIS A 483 -9.83 12.96 -24.10
N PRO A 484 -9.62 11.64 -24.30
CA PRO A 484 -8.43 10.94 -23.83
C PRO A 484 -7.14 11.64 -24.28
N ALA A 485 -6.15 11.67 -23.39
CA ALA A 485 -4.82 12.20 -23.67
C ALA A 485 -3.79 11.06 -23.58
N TYR A 486 -2.73 11.17 -24.38
CA TYR A 486 -1.62 10.23 -24.34
C TYR A 486 -0.69 10.58 -23.18
N LEU A 487 -0.24 9.55 -22.46
CA LEU A 487 0.85 9.65 -21.49
C LEU A 487 2.01 8.80 -22.01
N LEU A 488 3.08 9.46 -22.45
CA LEU A 488 4.24 8.80 -23.03
C LEU A 488 5.32 8.64 -21.97
N TYR A 489 5.64 7.39 -21.63
CA TYR A 489 6.66 7.08 -20.64
C TYR A 489 7.75 6.19 -21.21
N ARG A 490 9.01 6.59 -21.00
CA ARG A 490 10.18 5.89 -21.56
C ARG A 490 10.45 4.52 -20.95
N ARG A 491 9.78 4.14 -19.85
CA ARG A 491 9.88 2.84 -19.16
C ARG A 491 8.50 2.21 -19.02
N THR A 492 8.38 1.17 -18.20
CA THR A 492 7.08 0.57 -17.89
C THR A 492 6.41 1.29 -16.72
N ARG A 493 5.11 1.04 -16.53
CA ARG A 493 4.30 1.48 -15.40
C ARG A 493 4.95 1.13 -14.07
N HIS A 494 5.65 -0.01 -13.99
CA HIS A 494 6.33 -0.45 -12.79
C HIS A 494 7.45 0.51 -12.35
N GLU A 495 8.12 1.20 -13.29
CA GLU A 495 9.17 2.16 -12.98
C GLU A 495 8.68 3.62 -12.89
N MET A 496 7.36 3.88 -12.93
CA MET A 496 6.83 5.24 -12.78
C MET A 496 7.11 5.77 -11.37
N PRO A 497 7.66 7.00 -11.23
CA PRO A 497 7.86 7.61 -9.92
C PRO A 497 6.59 8.19 -9.28
N ALA A 498 5.50 8.36 -10.03
CA ALA A 498 4.22 8.85 -9.50
C ALA A 498 3.63 7.90 -8.45
N ASP A 499 2.83 8.43 -7.52
CA ASP A 499 2.07 7.59 -6.58
C ASP A 499 1.14 6.65 -7.36
N GLY A 500 1.08 5.38 -6.95
CA GLY A 500 0.28 4.37 -7.63
C GLY A 500 -1.22 4.70 -7.68
N GLU A 501 -1.75 5.44 -6.70
CA GLU A 501 -3.13 5.95 -6.73
C GLU A 501 -3.34 6.96 -7.84
N GLU A 502 -2.37 7.83 -8.12
CA GLU A 502 -2.49 8.85 -9.17
C GLU A 502 -2.39 8.23 -10.56
N VAL A 503 -1.51 7.24 -10.73
CA VAL A 503 -1.43 6.45 -11.96
C VAL A 503 -2.74 5.72 -12.21
N GLN A 504 -3.29 5.07 -11.18
CA GLN A 504 -4.55 4.33 -11.29
C GLN A 504 -5.71 5.26 -11.63
N ALA A 505 -5.83 6.41 -10.96
CA ALA A 505 -6.87 7.40 -11.24
C ALA A 505 -6.77 7.95 -12.68
N ALA A 506 -5.56 8.20 -13.19
CA ALA A 506 -5.38 8.64 -14.58
C ALA A 506 -5.87 7.59 -15.59
N LEU A 507 -5.56 6.31 -15.35
CA LEU A 507 -6.02 5.21 -16.21
C LEU A 507 -7.54 5.02 -16.16
N GLU A 508 -8.15 5.12 -14.98
CA GLU A 508 -9.61 5.06 -14.80
C GLU A 508 -10.34 6.22 -15.51
N GLU A 509 -9.69 7.38 -15.62
CA GLU A 509 -10.16 8.52 -16.39
C GLU A 509 -9.93 8.37 -17.91
N GLY A 510 -9.38 7.23 -18.37
CA GLY A 510 -9.19 6.92 -19.79
C GLY A 510 -7.87 7.43 -20.38
N THR A 511 -6.85 7.73 -19.57
CA THR A 511 -5.50 8.06 -20.06
C THR A 511 -4.96 6.93 -20.94
N LEU A 512 -4.44 7.29 -22.13
CA LEU A 512 -3.78 6.36 -23.04
C LEU A 512 -2.29 6.26 -22.69
N LEU A 513 -1.95 5.33 -21.80
CA LEU A 513 -0.55 5.10 -21.40
C LEU A 513 0.22 4.33 -22.48
N GLU A 514 1.23 4.96 -23.04
CA GLU A 514 2.21 4.35 -23.93
C GLU A 514 3.53 4.12 -23.18
N GLU A 515 3.75 2.87 -22.78
CA GLU A 515 4.97 2.42 -22.10
C GLU A 515 6.11 2.19 -23.09
N LEU A 516 7.34 2.31 -22.59
CA LEU A 516 8.56 2.09 -23.36
C LEU A 516 8.64 2.98 -24.61
N VAL A 517 8.24 4.26 -24.48
CA VAL A 517 8.25 5.24 -25.57
C VAL A 517 9.14 6.42 -25.25
N ALA A 518 10.09 6.73 -26.13
CA ALA A 518 10.91 7.94 -26.04
C ALA A 518 10.59 8.89 -27.21
N PRO A 519 10.37 10.20 -26.95
CA PRO A 519 10.14 11.18 -28.00
C PRO A 519 11.45 11.48 -28.75
N LEU A 520 11.37 11.57 -30.08
CA LEU A 520 12.49 11.87 -30.98
C LEU A 520 12.37 13.25 -31.63
N GLU A 521 11.16 13.64 -32.03
CA GLU A 521 10.90 14.89 -32.75
C GLU A 521 9.42 15.27 -32.66
N ILE A 522 9.13 16.56 -32.54
CA ILE A 522 7.77 17.10 -32.66
C ILE A 522 7.52 17.51 -34.10
N LEU A 523 6.56 16.85 -34.74
CA LEU A 523 6.20 17.08 -36.12
C LEU A 523 5.27 18.28 -36.23
N ARG A 524 5.60 19.22 -37.13
CA ARG A 524 4.83 20.44 -37.34
C ARG A 524 4.34 20.57 -38.78
N VAL A 525 3.13 21.08 -38.95
CA VAL A 525 2.56 21.48 -40.24
C VAL A 525 2.04 22.91 -40.11
N ASN A 526 2.49 23.80 -40.99
CA ASN A 526 2.14 25.23 -40.95
C ASN A 526 2.38 25.88 -39.57
N GLY A 527 3.48 25.51 -38.91
CA GLY A 527 3.87 26.02 -37.59
C GLY A 527 3.11 25.41 -36.38
N LYS A 528 2.06 24.61 -36.62
CA LYS A 528 1.28 23.94 -35.57
C LYS A 528 1.78 22.51 -35.36
N VAL A 529 1.67 22.02 -34.12
CA VAL A 529 1.95 20.62 -33.78
C VAL A 529 0.94 19.72 -34.51
N HIS A 530 1.43 18.65 -35.14
CA HIS A 530 0.64 17.67 -35.90
C HIS A 530 0.91 16.21 -35.47
N GLY A 531 1.81 16.04 -34.50
CA GLY A 531 2.19 14.75 -33.94
C GLY A 531 3.57 14.77 -33.31
N ILE A 532 3.92 13.64 -32.71
CA ILE A 532 5.23 13.38 -32.13
C ILE A 532 5.78 12.06 -32.67
N ARG A 533 6.99 12.11 -33.24
CA ARG A 533 7.73 10.93 -33.65
C ARG A 533 8.45 10.37 -32.43
N CYS A 534 8.28 9.07 -32.19
CA CYS A 534 8.83 8.37 -31.04
C CYS A 534 9.54 7.09 -31.47
N ALA A 535 10.39 6.55 -30.59
CA ALA A 535 10.95 5.21 -30.71
C ALA A 535 10.48 4.33 -29.55
N ARG A 536 10.42 3.02 -29.79
CA ARG A 536 10.21 2.02 -28.74
C ARG A 536 11.51 1.78 -27.97
N ASN A 537 11.37 1.47 -26.69
CA ASN A 537 12.45 1.09 -25.80
C ASN A 537 12.30 -0.37 -25.34
N THR A 538 13.39 -0.95 -24.87
CA THR A 538 13.41 -2.11 -23.99
C THR A 538 14.01 -1.71 -22.65
N LEU A 539 13.75 -2.49 -21.59
CA LEU A 539 14.35 -2.24 -20.29
C LEU A 539 15.74 -2.88 -20.21
N GLY A 540 16.76 -2.06 -19.96
CA GLY A 540 18.11 -2.47 -19.65
C GLY A 540 18.31 -2.85 -18.18
N GLY A 541 19.57 -2.82 -17.74
CA GLY A 541 19.93 -3.00 -16.32
C GLY A 541 19.48 -1.82 -15.43
N PRO A 542 19.65 -1.94 -14.10
CA PRO A 542 19.31 -0.88 -13.16
C PRO A 542 20.20 0.36 -13.37
N GLY A 543 19.59 1.55 -13.36
CA GLY A 543 20.27 2.84 -13.39
C GLY A 543 20.69 3.32 -12.00
N ALA A 544 21.26 4.53 -11.94
CA ALA A 544 21.76 5.14 -10.69
C ALA A 544 20.66 5.39 -9.63
N ASP A 545 19.42 5.57 -10.07
CA ASP A 545 18.24 5.73 -9.22
C ASP A 545 17.55 4.39 -8.91
N GLY A 546 18.17 3.26 -9.27
CA GLY A 546 17.64 1.91 -9.14
C GLY A 546 16.63 1.52 -10.23
N ARG A 547 16.08 2.46 -11.00
CA ARG A 547 15.11 2.18 -12.06
C ARG A 547 15.82 1.68 -13.32
N ARG A 548 15.21 0.73 -14.02
CA ARG A 548 15.80 0.15 -15.24
C ARG A 548 16.02 1.20 -16.33
N LEU A 549 17.16 1.15 -17.02
CA LEU A 549 17.49 2.10 -18.08
C LEU A 549 16.64 1.84 -19.33
N PRO A 550 16.07 2.87 -19.98
CA PRO A 550 15.43 2.69 -21.28
C PRO A 550 16.48 2.57 -22.39
N ILE A 551 16.42 1.51 -23.19
CA ILE A 551 17.32 1.27 -24.33
C ILE A 551 16.50 1.33 -25.61
N ALA A 552 16.81 2.28 -26.50
CA ALA A 552 16.11 2.44 -27.77
C ALA A 552 16.24 1.18 -28.64
N VAL A 553 15.13 0.74 -29.23
CA VAL A 553 15.09 -0.36 -30.18
C VAL A 553 15.32 0.22 -31.59
N PRO A 554 16.41 -0.15 -32.29
CA PRO A 554 16.67 0.36 -33.63
C PRO A 554 15.54 0.05 -34.61
N GLY A 555 15.18 1.02 -35.45
CA GLY A 555 14.15 0.86 -36.49
C GLY A 555 12.70 0.77 -35.96
N SER A 556 12.46 1.11 -34.69
CA SER A 556 11.15 1.04 -34.05
C SER A 556 10.38 2.37 -34.05
N ASP A 557 10.77 3.30 -34.91
CA ASP A 557 10.19 4.64 -35.01
C ASP A 557 8.71 4.58 -35.42
N PHE A 558 7.88 5.39 -34.77
CA PHE A 558 6.47 5.55 -35.11
C PHE A 558 5.98 6.96 -34.77
N VAL A 559 4.78 7.32 -35.24
CA VAL A 559 4.20 8.65 -35.03
C VAL A 559 2.90 8.54 -34.25
N ILE A 560 2.78 9.33 -33.19
CA ILE A 560 1.52 9.56 -32.47
C ILE A 560 0.98 10.91 -32.93
N ARG A 561 -0.28 10.93 -33.41
CA ARG A 561 -0.97 12.17 -33.82
C ARG A 561 -1.44 12.91 -32.57
N CYS A 562 -1.11 14.20 -32.49
CA CYS A 562 -1.54 15.08 -31.40
C CYS A 562 -1.48 16.54 -31.86
N ASP A 563 -2.29 17.38 -31.23
CA ASP A 563 -2.38 18.82 -31.48
C ASP A 563 -1.54 19.64 -30.49
N SER A 564 -1.19 19.04 -29.35
CA SER A 564 -0.33 19.64 -28.33
C SER A 564 0.55 18.60 -27.62
N VAL A 565 1.71 19.06 -27.16
CA VAL A 565 2.66 18.28 -26.37
C VAL A 565 2.92 18.99 -25.04
N ILE A 566 2.75 18.28 -23.94
CA ILE A 566 2.98 18.79 -22.59
C ILE A 566 4.23 18.13 -22.01
N VAL A 567 5.19 18.94 -21.54
CA VAL A 567 6.48 18.46 -21.03
C VAL A 567 6.46 18.47 -19.50
N ALA A 568 6.55 17.30 -18.85
CA ALA A 568 6.36 17.13 -17.40
C ALA A 568 7.53 16.47 -16.67
#